data_AF-A0A7R9QKK4-F1
#
_entry.id   AF-A0A7R9QKK4-F1
#
_cell.length_a   1.000
_cell.length_b   1.000
_cell.length_c   1.000
_cell.angle_alpha   90.00
_cell.angle_beta   90.00
_cell.angle_gamma   90.00
#
_symmetry.space_group_name_H-M   'P 1'
#
loop_
_entity.id
_entity.type
_entity.pdbx_description
1 polymer ?
#
loop_
_entity_poly.entity_id
_entity_poly.type
_entity_poly.pdbx_seq_one_letter_code
_entity_poly.pdbx_strand_id
1 'polypeptide(L)'
;MLWRVCRGNVFLRQAEIEAPLEDPHTGDNVYKSVFIIFFQGEQLKSRVKKICEGFRATLYPCPETPSDRREMIGGVVSRIEDLNTVLSQTTEHRHRVLVAAAKNIKNWFVKVRKIKAVYHTLNMFNLDVTQKCLIAECWSAVDDLERIQMALRRGTERSGSSVPSILNRMETHEVPPTYNRTTK
;
A
#
# COMPACT_ATOMS: atom_id res chain seq x y z
N MET A 1 -40.61 17.80 5.59
CA MET A 1 -41.02 17.68 4.16
C MET A 1 -42.15 16.66 3.97
N LEU A 2 -42.03 15.45 4.52
CA LEU A 2 -43.04 14.37 4.44
C LEU A 2 -44.49 14.83 4.68
N TRP A 3 -44.76 15.52 5.79
CA TRP A 3 -46.09 16.05 6.12
C TRP A 3 -46.70 16.90 5.00
N ARG A 4 -45.90 17.84 4.45
CA ARG A 4 -46.36 18.79 3.42
C ARG A 4 -46.66 18.12 2.09
N VAL A 5 -45.77 17.23 1.62
CA VAL A 5 -45.92 16.56 0.31
C VAL A 5 -47.02 15.48 0.33
N CYS A 6 -47.18 14.80 1.45
CA CYS A 6 -48.18 13.75 1.61
C CYS A 6 -49.52 14.25 2.17
N ARG A 7 -49.64 15.55 2.46
CA ARG A 7 -50.85 16.19 3.02
C ARG A 7 -51.36 15.51 4.31
N GLY A 8 -50.43 15.12 5.19
CA GLY A 8 -50.76 14.45 6.46
C GLY A 8 -51.15 12.97 6.36
N ASN A 9 -51.19 12.37 5.17
CA ASN A 9 -51.61 10.97 4.98
C ASN A 9 -50.50 9.94 5.23
N VAL A 10 -49.54 10.27 6.09
CA VAL A 10 -48.42 9.38 6.46
C VAL A 10 -48.24 9.37 7.96
N PHE A 11 -48.01 8.19 8.52
CA PHE A 11 -47.69 8.02 9.93
C PHE A 11 -46.22 7.61 10.08
N LEU A 12 -45.45 8.39 10.83
CA LEU A 12 -44.01 8.20 11.01
C LEU A 12 -43.74 7.73 12.44
N ARG A 13 -42.94 6.67 12.58
CA ARG A 13 -42.27 6.34 13.85
C ARG A 13 -40.77 6.35 13.63
N GLN A 14 -40.03 6.81 14.63
CA GLN A 14 -38.58 6.88 14.62
C GLN A 14 -37.99 6.30 15.90
N ALA A 15 -36.75 5.82 15.82
CA ALA A 15 -35.93 5.42 16.95
C ALA A 15 -34.48 5.82 16.67
N GLU A 16 -33.78 6.28 17.69
CA GLU A 16 -32.37 6.68 17.57
C GLU A 16 -31.46 5.47 17.80
N ILE A 17 -30.33 5.41 17.09
CA ILE A 17 -29.28 4.43 17.37
C ILE A 17 -28.31 5.06 18.36
N GLU A 18 -28.20 4.47 19.55
CA GLU A 18 -27.37 5.00 20.65
C GLU A 18 -25.88 5.00 20.33
N ALA A 19 -25.40 4.03 19.57
CA ALA A 19 -24.01 3.93 19.16
C ALA A 19 -23.80 4.64 17.81
N PRO A 20 -22.73 5.44 17.65
CA PRO A 20 -22.37 5.98 16.35
C PRO A 20 -21.97 4.85 15.40
N LEU A 21 -22.32 5.01 14.13
CA LEU A 21 -21.97 4.08 13.06
C LEU A 21 -20.93 4.73 12.15
N GLU A 22 -19.98 3.94 11.67
CA GLU A 22 -19.00 4.39 10.69
C GLU A 22 -19.69 4.59 9.33
N ASP A 23 -19.53 5.78 8.74
CA ASP A 23 -20.02 6.01 7.39
C ASP A 23 -19.12 5.30 6.35
N PRO A 24 -19.68 4.46 5.48
CA PRO A 24 -18.88 3.67 4.55
C PRO A 24 -18.18 4.50 3.46
N HIS A 25 -18.53 5.78 3.28
CA HIS A 25 -17.90 6.66 2.28
C HIS A 25 -16.87 7.59 2.90
N THR A 26 -17.12 8.11 4.10
CA THR A 26 -16.22 9.09 4.75
C THR A 26 -15.34 8.48 5.83
N GLY A 27 -15.73 7.34 6.42
CA GLY A 27 -15.07 6.74 7.58
C GLY A 27 -15.38 7.44 8.90
N ASP A 28 -16.29 8.43 8.91
CA ASP A 28 -16.62 9.18 10.11
C ASP A 28 -17.64 8.44 10.98
N ASN A 29 -17.50 8.57 12.28
CA ASN A 29 -18.50 8.11 13.25
C ASN A 29 -19.68 9.08 13.28
N VAL A 30 -20.84 8.61 12.84
CA VAL A 30 -22.07 9.41 12.76
C VAL A 30 -23.21 8.75 13.53
N TYR A 31 -23.95 9.55 14.29
CA TYR A 31 -25.20 9.11 14.89
C TYR A 31 -26.27 9.02 13.83
N LYS A 32 -26.95 7.87 13.76
CA LYS A 32 -28.03 7.62 12.81
C LYS A 32 -29.32 7.31 13.58
N SER A 33 -30.45 7.60 12.95
CA SER A 33 -31.78 7.22 13.46
C SER A 33 -32.46 6.35 12.41
N VAL A 34 -33.20 5.35 12.88
CA VAL A 34 -34.06 4.52 12.05
C VAL A 34 -35.49 5.03 12.11
N PHE A 35 -36.21 4.92 11.02
CA PHE A 35 -37.62 5.31 10.97
C PHE A 35 -38.42 4.39 10.06
N ILE A 36 -39.72 4.30 10.35
CA ILE A 36 -40.71 3.57 9.55
C ILE A 36 -41.85 4.53 9.20
N ILE A 37 -42.27 4.49 7.94
CA ILE A 37 -43.35 5.34 7.40
C ILE A 37 -44.49 4.43 6.96
N PHE A 38 -45.63 4.58 7.58
CA PHE A 38 -46.87 3.92 7.19
C PHE A 38 -47.69 4.85 6.29
N PHE A 39 -48.19 4.30 5.19
CA PHE A 39 -49.03 5.00 4.22
C PHE A 39 -49.90 4.01 3.48
N GLN A 40 -50.97 4.50 2.84
CA GLN A 40 -51.86 3.68 2.01
C GLN A 40 -51.85 4.17 0.57
N GLY A 41 -51.61 3.26 -0.38
CA GLY A 41 -51.64 3.54 -1.82
C GLY A 41 -50.27 3.78 -2.48
N GLU A 42 -50.13 3.28 -3.71
CA GLU A 42 -48.88 3.30 -4.48
C GLU A 42 -48.41 4.72 -4.87
N GLN A 43 -49.33 5.67 -5.06
CA GLN A 43 -48.93 7.05 -5.34
C GLN A 43 -48.15 7.68 -4.18
N LEU A 44 -48.57 7.45 -2.92
CA LEU A 44 -47.84 7.95 -1.75
C LEU A 44 -46.49 7.26 -1.59
N LYS A 45 -46.41 5.95 -1.85
CA LYS A 45 -45.14 5.19 -1.84
C LYS A 45 -44.09 5.82 -2.76
N SER A 46 -44.46 6.15 -3.99
CA SER A 46 -43.55 6.77 -4.95
C SER A 46 -43.05 8.15 -4.49
N ARG A 47 -43.92 8.96 -3.86
CA ARG A 47 -43.55 10.27 -3.32
C ARG A 47 -42.63 10.16 -2.11
N VAL A 48 -42.94 9.23 -1.19
CA VAL A 48 -42.12 8.98 0.01
C VAL A 48 -40.72 8.50 -0.39
N LYS A 49 -40.60 7.56 -1.33
CA LYS A 49 -39.29 7.10 -1.83
C LYS A 49 -38.43 8.25 -2.38
N LYS A 50 -39.01 9.10 -3.23
CA LYS A 50 -38.30 10.28 -3.77
C LYS A 50 -37.82 11.25 -2.69
N ILE A 51 -38.61 11.43 -1.63
CA ILE A 51 -38.20 12.25 -0.48
C ILE A 51 -37.02 11.59 0.22
N CYS A 52 -37.10 10.29 0.54
CA CYS A 52 -36.02 9.55 1.19
C CYS A 52 -34.71 9.61 0.36
N GLU A 53 -34.80 9.40 -0.95
CA GLU A 53 -33.66 9.52 -1.87
C GLU A 53 -33.08 10.95 -1.88
N GLY A 54 -33.93 11.97 -1.92
CA GLY A 54 -33.51 13.38 -1.89
C GLY A 54 -32.78 13.77 -0.59
N PHE A 55 -33.13 13.14 0.54
CA PHE A 55 -32.43 13.28 1.82
C PHE A 55 -31.31 12.26 2.03
N ARG A 56 -30.97 11.46 1.02
CA ARG A 56 -29.93 10.40 1.08
C ARG A 56 -30.18 9.37 2.19
N ALA A 57 -31.44 9.11 2.52
CA ALA A 57 -31.80 8.05 3.45
C ALA A 57 -31.67 6.68 2.78
N THR A 58 -31.02 5.73 3.46
CA THR A 58 -30.90 4.35 2.99
C THR A 58 -32.18 3.58 3.28
N LEU A 59 -32.79 3.01 2.23
CA LEU A 59 -34.00 2.22 2.33
C LEU A 59 -33.66 0.73 2.38
N TYR A 60 -34.15 0.03 3.40
CA TYR A 60 -33.99 -1.42 3.52
C TYR A 60 -35.31 -2.15 3.23
N PRO A 61 -35.28 -3.29 2.53
CA PRO A 61 -36.46 -4.15 2.43
C PRO A 61 -36.82 -4.70 3.81
N CYS A 62 -38.09 -4.58 4.18
CA CYS A 62 -38.61 -5.11 5.45
C CYS A 62 -39.80 -6.03 5.15
N PRO A 63 -39.70 -7.33 5.44
CA PRO A 63 -40.81 -8.26 5.25
C PRO A 63 -42.05 -7.88 6.08
N GLU A 64 -43.23 -8.10 5.52
CA GLU A 64 -44.50 -7.73 6.13
C GLU A 64 -44.86 -8.66 7.30
N THR A 65 -44.55 -9.95 7.19
CA THR A 65 -44.90 -10.95 8.20
C THR A 65 -43.82 -11.06 9.30
N PRO A 66 -44.22 -11.34 10.56
CA PRO A 66 -43.26 -11.60 11.63
C PRO A 66 -42.39 -12.85 11.43
N SER A 67 -42.84 -13.85 10.66
CA SER A 67 -42.05 -15.04 10.33
C SER A 67 -40.89 -14.69 9.41
N ASP A 68 -41.17 -14.00 8.31
CA ASP A 68 -40.18 -13.71 7.27
C ASP A 68 -39.13 -12.72 7.79
N ARG A 69 -39.53 -11.81 8.71
CA ARG A 69 -38.57 -10.96 9.42
C ARG A 69 -37.60 -11.76 10.28
N ARG A 70 -38.07 -12.80 10.99
CA ARG A 70 -37.19 -13.66 11.80
C ARG A 70 -36.22 -14.45 10.93
N GLU A 71 -36.69 -14.97 9.80
CA GLU A 71 -35.84 -15.66 8.82
C GLU A 71 -34.78 -14.72 8.23
N MET A 72 -35.18 -13.52 7.82
CA MET A 72 -34.25 -12.51 7.30
C MET A 72 -33.19 -12.13 8.34
N ILE A 73 -33.57 -11.95 9.62
CA ILE A 73 -32.62 -11.68 10.70
C ILE A 73 -31.60 -12.83 10.81
N GLY A 74 -32.06 -14.09 10.81
CA GLY A 74 -31.16 -15.25 10.85
C GLY A 74 -30.16 -15.26 9.69
N GLY A 75 -30.63 -14.99 8.47
CA GLY A 75 -29.76 -14.89 7.30
C GLY A 75 -28.81 -13.68 7.32
N VAL A 76 -29.20 -12.56 7.92
CA VAL A 76 -28.29 -11.41 8.12
C VAL A 76 -27.21 -11.76 9.15
N VAL A 77 -27.57 -12.37 10.27
CA VAL A 77 -26.63 -12.77 11.33
C VAL A 77 -25.58 -13.74 10.80
N SER A 78 -26.00 -14.81 10.11
CA SER A 78 -25.08 -15.78 9.52
C SER A 78 -24.11 -15.12 8.52
N ARG A 79 -24.58 -14.21 7.67
CA ARG A 79 -23.71 -13.47 6.74
C ARG A 79 -22.73 -12.55 7.46
N ILE A 80 -23.13 -11.93 8.58
CA ILE A 80 -22.24 -11.11 9.40
C ILE A 80 -21.12 -11.98 10.01
N GLU A 81 -21.46 -13.16 10.51
CA GLU A 81 -20.49 -14.11 11.07
C GLU A 81 -19.48 -14.59 10.01
N ASP A 82 -19.96 -14.92 8.82
CA ASP A 82 -19.11 -15.30 7.69
C ASP A 82 -18.17 -14.15 7.29
N LEU A 83 -18.69 -12.93 7.17
CA LEU A 83 -17.90 -11.74 6.85
C LEU A 83 -16.84 -11.46 7.93
N ASN A 84 -17.19 -11.58 9.21
CA ASN A 84 -16.25 -11.40 10.31
C ASN A 84 -15.12 -12.44 10.26
N THR A 85 -15.44 -13.69 9.91
CA THR A 85 -14.44 -14.75 9.73
C THR A 85 -13.47 -14.40 8.60
N VAL A 86 -13.98 -13.97 7.45
CA VAL A 86 -13.16 -13.57 6.29
C VAL A 86 -12.29 -12.34 6.61
N LEU A 87 -12.85 -11.33 7.28
CA LEU A 87 -12.13 -10.13 7.69
C LEU A 87 -10.98 -10.45 8.65
N SER A 88 -11.23 -11.32 9.63
CA SER A 88 -10.22 -11.78 10.58
C SER A 88 -9.09 -12.51 9.86
N GLN A 89 -9.41 -13.53 9.06
CA GLN A 89 -8.42 -14.31 8.32
C GLN A 89 -7.58 -13.45 7.36
N THR A 90 -8.23 -12.51 6.67
CA THR A 90 -7.56 -11.57 5.76
C THR A 90 -6.62 -10.65 6.53
N THR A 91 -7.04 -10.15 7.69
CA THR A 91 -6.23 -9.28 8.55
C THR A 91 -5.01 -10.03 9.09
N GLU A 92 -5.19 -11.26 9.56
CA GLU A 92 -4.09 -12.12 10.01
C GLU A 92 -3.12 -12.45 8.88
N HIS A 93 -3.62 -12.81 7.70
CA HIS A 93 -2.78 -13.08 6.54
C HIS A 93 -1.95 -11.85 6.16
N ARG A 94 -2.60 -10.68 6.05
CA ARG A 94 -1.92 -9.40 5.80
C ARG A 94 -0.84 -9.15 6.85
N HIS A 95 -1.15 -9.34 8.12
CA HIS A 95 -0.18 -9.16 9.20
C HIS A 95 1.02 -10.10 9.07
N ARG A 96 0.79 -11.40 8.82
CA ARG A 96 1.87 -12.39 8.61
C ARG A 96 2.80 -12.00 7.46
N VAL A 97 2.24 -11.60 6.32
CA VAL A 97 3.01 -11.17 5.15
C VAL A 97 3.82 -9.91 5.48
N LEU A 98 3.21 -8.92 6.12
CA LEU A 98 3.89 -7.68 6.49
C LEU A 98 5.04 -7.92 7.48
N VAL A 99 4.85 -8.78 8.48
CA VAL A 99 5.91 -9.14 9.43
C VAL A 99 7.07 -9.86 8.72
N ALA A 100 6.76 -10.79 7.82
CA ALA A 100 7.78 -11.49 7.03
C ALA A 100 8.57 -10.54 6.11
N ALA A 101 7.90 -9.58 5.47
CA ALA A 101 8.53 -8.56 4.65
C ALA A 101 9.38 -7.59 5.49
N ALA A 102 8.85 -7.14 6.64
CA ALA A 102 9.54 -6.19 7.53
C ALA A 102 10.88 -6.71 8.04
N LYS A 103 11.02 -8.03 8.25
CA LYS A 103 12.31 -8.67 8.62
C LYS A 103 13.39 -8.48 7.56
N ASN A 104 13.00 -8.42 6.28
CA ASN A 104 13.93 -8.43 5.16
C ASN A 104 14.10 -7.08 4.47
N ILE A 105 13.16 -6.15 4.67
CA ILE A 105 13.09 -4.89 3.91
C ILE A 105 14.37 -4.06 4.01
N LYS A 106 15.01 -3.99 5.19
CA LYS A 106 16.28 -3.28 5.38
C LYS A 106 17.40 -3.89 4.54
N ASN A 107 17.49 -5.22 4.52
CA ASN A 107 18.48 -5.95 3.72
C ASN A 107 18.24 -5.76 2.23
N TRP A 108 16.97 -5.79 1.79
CA TRP A 108 16.61 -5.51 0.40
C TRP A 108 17.01 -4.10 -0.02
N PHE A 109 16.73 -3.09 0.81
CA PHE A 109 17.17 -1.72 0.55
C PHE A 109 18.69 -1.61 0.40
N VAL A 110 19.46 -2.25 1.30
CA VAL A 110 20.92 -2.24 1.20
C VAL A 110 21.38 -2.91 -0.10
N LYS A 111 20.83 -4.08 -0.46
CA LYS A 111 21.17 -4.79 -1.71
C LYS A 111 20.87 -3.94 -2.94
N VAL A 112 19.66 -3.37 -3.03
CA VAL A 112 19.25 -2.53 -4.16
C VAL A 112 20.10 -1.26 -4.25
N ARG A 113 20.36 -0.58 -3.13
CA ARG A 113 21.21 0.62 -3.11
C ARG A 113 22.65 0.31 -3.53
N LYS A 114 23.23 -0.80 -3.04
CA LYS A 114 24.57 -1.24 -3.46
C LYS A 114 24.63 -1.54 -4.95
N ILE A 115 23.69 -2.32 -5.48
CA ILE A 115 23.63 -2.67 -6.90
C ILE A 115 23.45 -1.41 -7.75
N LYS A 116 22.54 -0.50 -7.36
CA LYS A 116 22.35 0.79 -8.02
C LYS A 116 23.63 1.62 -8.05
N ALA A 117 24.36 1.70 -6.93
CA ALA A 117 25.63 2.41 -6.86
C ALA A 117 26.68 1.79 -7.78
N VAL A 118 26.78 0.46 -7.83
CA VAL A 118 27.68 -0.25 -8.77
C VAL A 118 27.34 0.12 -10.21
N TYR A 119 26.08 -0.01 -10.64
CA TYR A 119 25.69 0.34 -12.01
C TYR A 119 25.90 1.82 -12.33
N HIS A 120 25.64 2.71 -11.37
CA HIS A 120 25.92 4.12 -11.53
C HIS A 120 27.40 4.40 -11.75
N THR A 121 28.29 3.72 -11.01
CA THR A 121 29.74 3.80 -11.23
C THR A 121 30.17 3.20 -12.56
N LEU A 122 29.64 2.03 -12.94
CA LEU A 122 29.94 1.41 -14.23
C LEU A 122 29.50 2.28 -15.42
N ASN A 123 28.45 3.08 -15.27
CA ASN A 123 28.02 4.04 -16.29
C ASN A 123 29.01 5.19 -16.50
N MET A 124 29.95 5.42 -15.58
CA MET A 124 31.04 6.39 -15.75
C MET A 124 32.26 5.79 -16.45
N PHE A 125 32.26 4.48 -16.75
CA PHE A 125 33.37 3.78 -17.38
C PHE A 125 33.21 3.79 -18.90
N ASN A 126 34.33 3.81 -19.61
CA ASN A 126 34.34 3.66 -21.06
C ASN A 126 34.29 2.18 -21.45
N LEU A 127 33.50 1.86 -22.46
CA LEU A 127 33.39 0.49 -22.99
C LEU A 127 34.38 0.30 -24.14
N ASP A 128 35.34 -0.61 -23.98
CA ASP A 128 36.13 -1.13 -25.09
C ASP A 128 35.35 -2.26 -25.77
N VAL A 129 34.78 -1.95 -26.94
CA VAL A 129 33.95 -2.87 -27.73
C VAL A 129 34.78 -4.00 -28.33
N THR A 130 36.08 -3.80 -28.53
CA THR A 130 36.99 -4.80 -29.13
C THR A 130 37.33 -5.90 -28.14
N GLN A 131 37.63 -5.54 -26.89
CA GLN A 131 37.96 -6.52 -25.84
C GLN A 131 36.77 -6.86 -24.91
N LYS A 132 35.61 -6.22 -25.11
CA LYS A 132 34.44 -6.32 -24.21
C LYS A 132 34.80 -6.06 -22.75
N CYS A 133 35.66 -5.08 -22.54
CA CYS A 133 36.16 -4.69 -21.21
C CYS A 133 35.74 -3.26 -20.89
N LEU A 134 35.65 -2.95 -19.60
CA LEU A 134 35.42 -1.58 -19.14
C LEU A 134 36.75 -0.95 -18.72
N ILE A 135 36.98 0.27 -19.16
CA ILE A 135 38.15 1.07 -18.87
C ILE A 135 37.71 2.27 -18.03
N ALA A 136 38.41 2.51 -16.93
CA ALA A 136 38.13 3.61 -16.03
C ALA A 136 39.42 4.25 -15.56
N GLU A 137 39.39 5.58 -15.44
CA GLU A 137 40.43 6.36 -14.81
C GLU A 137 39.93 6.80 -13.44
N CYS A 138 40.78 6.67 -12.41
CA CYS A 138 40.39 7.04 -11.06
C CYS A 138 41.59 7.52 -10.24
N TRP A 139 41.31 8.42 -9.29
CA TRP A 139 42.27 8.86 -8.30
C TRP A 139 42.32 7.86 -7.14
N SER A 140 43.53 7.51 -6.73
CA SER A 140 43.79 6.64 -5.56
C SER A 140 44.99 7.15 -4.77
N ALA A 141 44.97 6.95 -3.46
CA ALA A 141 46.16 7.14 -2.64
C ALA A 141 47.22 6.10 -3.05
N VAL A 142 48.49 6.53 -3.13
CA VAL A 142 49.61 5.68 -3.53
C VAL A 142 49.81 4.54 -2.52
N ASP A 143 49.64 4.82 -1.24
CA ASP A 143 49.77 3.85 -0.16
C ASP A 143 48.72 2.72 -0.19
N ASP A 144 47.57 2.94 -0.85
CA ASP A 144 46.46 1.98 -0.90
C ASP A 144 46.47 1.11 -2.17
N LEU A 145 47.48 1.27 -3.05
CA LEU A 145 47.56 0.56 -4.33
C LEU A 145 47.57 -0.97 -4.18
N GLU A 146 48.34 -1.51 -3.23
CA GLU A 146 48.40 -2.95 -2.97
C GLU A 146 47.03 -3.50 -2.54
N ARG A 147 46.33 -2.76 -1.67
CA ARG A 147 44.99 -3.11 -1.20
C ARG A 147 43.98 -3.16 -2.34
N ILE A 148 44.05 -2.21 -3.28
CA ILE A 148 43.20 -2.18 -4.47
C ILE A 148 43.51 -3.36 -5.40
N GLN A 149 44.78 -3.62 -5.69
CA GLN A 149 45.18 -4.77 -6.51
C GLN A 149 44.70 -6.10 -5.93
N MET A 150 44.81 -6.28 -4.61
CA MET A 150 44.29 -7.47 -3.93
C MET A 150 42.75 -7.57 -4.03
N ALA A 151 42.03 -6.45 -3.91
CA ALA A 151 40.58 -6.45 -4.07
C ALA A 151 40.15 -6.81 -5.50
N LEU A 152 40.87 -6.31 -6.51
CA LEU A 152 40.66 -6.66 -7.92
C LEU A 152 40.91 -8.15 -8.19
N ARG A 153 42.04 -8.71 -7.72
CA ARG A 153 42.35 -10.15 -7.84
C ARG A 153 41.26 -11.02 -7.23
N ARG A 154 40.82 -10.70 -6.01
CA ARG A 154 39.70 -11.40 -5.35
C ARG A 154 38.40 -11.27 -6.16
N GLY A 155 38.17 -10.14 -6.80
CA GLY A 155 37.04 -9.93 -7.69
C GLY A 155 37.09 -10.86 -8.91
N THR A 156 38.23 -10.92 -9.59
CA THR A 156 38.48 -11.82 -10.72
C THR A 156 38.26 -13.28 -10.33
N GLU A 157 38.89 -13.74 -9.23
CA GLU A 157 38.74 -15.12 -8.72
C GLU A 157 37.29 -15.49 -8.44
N ARG A 158 36.54 -14.61 -7.75
CA ARG A 158 35.13 -14.86 -7.43
C ARG A 158 34.22 -14.86 -8.63
N SER A 159 34.59 -14.13 -9.69
CA SER A 159 33.83 -14.09 -10.94
C SER A 159 34.06 -15.31 -11.83
N GLY A 160 35.14 -16.07 -11.59
CA GLY A 160 35.57 -17.16 -12.48
C GLY A 160 36.11 -16.69 -13.83
N SER A 161 36.37 -15.39 -14.00
CA SER A 161 36.94 -14.82 -15.23
C SER A 161 38.39 -15.27 -15.41
N SER A 162 38.74 -15.69 -16.63
CA SER A 162 40.13 -15.92 -17.04
C SER A 162 40.88 -14.64 -17.38
N VAL A 163 40.17 -13.52 -17.55
CA VAL A 163 40.75 -12.21 -17.85
C VAL A 163 41.08 -11.50 -16.54
N PRO A 164 42.37 -11.19 -16.25
CA PRO A 164 42.77 -10.49 -15.04
C PRO A 164 42.36 -9.02 -15.11
N SER A 165 41.96 -8.46 -13.96
CA SER A 165 41.81 -7.01 -13.82
C SER A 165 43.19 -6.36 -13.75
N ILE A 166 43.45 -5.40 -14.63
CA ILE A 166 44.74 -4.70 -14.74
C ILE A 166 44.61 -3.31 -14.12
N LEU A 167 45.60 -2.92 -13.31
CA LEU A 167 45.72 -1.57 -12.76
C LEU A 167 47.02 -0.95 -13.29
N ASN A 168 46.90 0.10 -14.11
CA ASN A 168 48.04 0.83 -14.64
C ASN A 168 48.18 2.20 -13.97
N ARG A 169 49.42 2.60 -13.65
CA ARG A 169 49.70 3.94 -13.15
C ARG A 169 49.90 4.88 -14.34
N MET A 170 49.16 5.97 -14.37
CA MET A 170 49.26 6.98 -15.42
C MET A 170 49.92 8.24 -14.88
N GLU A 171 50.71 8.90 -15.73
CA GLU A 171 51.16 10.27 -15.51
C GLU A 171 50.12 11.23 -16.06
N THR A 172 49.80 12.28 -15.32
CA THR A 172 48.81 13.29 -15.72
C THR A 172 49.21 14.66 -15.20
N HIS A 173 48.76 15.70 -15.90
CA HIS A 173 48.90 17.10 -15.49
C HIS A 173 47.67 17.61 -14.72
N GLU A 174 46.63 16.79 -14.56
CA GLU A 174 45.45 17.14 -13.78
C GLU A 174 45.75 17.25 -12.29
N VAL A 175 45.05 18.18 -11.63
CA VAL A 175 45.23 18.40 -10.19
C VAL A 175 44.53 17.25 -9.42
N PRO A 176 45.27 16.47 -8.61
CA PRO A 176 44.68 15.39 -7.83
C PRO A 176 43.78 15.94 -6.71
N PRO A 177 42.74 15.19 -6.31
CA PRO A 177 41.94 15.54 -5.16
C PRO A 177 42.76 15.45 -3.86
N THR A 178 42.47 16.32 -2.90
CA THR A 178 43.09 16.27 -1.56
C THR A 178 42.44 15.18 -0.72
N TYR A 179 43.25 14.27 -0.17
CA TYR A 179 42.80 13.20 0.72
C TYR A 179 43.48 13.31 2.08
N ASN A 180 42.68 13.55 3.14
CA ASN A 180 43.16 13.56 4.52
C ASN A 180 42.64 12.32 5.23
N ARG A 181 43.54 11.49 5.77
CA ARG A 181 43.16 10.33 6.59
C ARG A 181 42.56 10.84 7.90
N THR A 182 41.32 10.49 8.13
CA THR A 182 40.62 10.81 9.39
C THR A 182 40.69 9.61 10.32
N THR A 183 41.13 9.84 11.55
CA THR A 183 40.89 8.93 12.67
C THR A 183 39.57 9.32 13.31
N LYS A 184 38.84 8.32 13.82
CA LYS A 184 37.63 8.57 14.60
C LYS A 184 37.97 9.06 16.00
#